data_AF-A0A4Y7S4R4-F1
#
_entry.id   AF-A0A4Y7S4R4-F1
#
_cell.length_a   1.000
_cell.length_b   1.000
_cell.length_c   1.000
_cell.angle_alpha   90.00
_cell.angle_beta   90.00
_cell.angle_gamma   90.00
#
_symmetry.space_group_name_H-M   'P 1'
#
loop_
_entity.id
_entity.type
_entity.pdbx_description
1 polymer ?
#
loop_
_entity_poly.entity_id
_entity_poly.type
_entity_poly.pdbx_seq_one_letter_code
_entity_poly.pdbx_strand_id
1 'polypeptide(L)'
;MALVTWIAVNVERIIHLNEYSDDHFAPVLAKLIAFYSPYAKHLPTPQCRLLSLWDKLGIPHKEKKQLSGSILTIIGISVNTNNLRFTLPDHTSEHDFPIHPNPTTFSNYVMYMCDFIKPDSVVSNLSGIVKFLEPFFPDIYEVRSSQLVTDTVIGCKRLRHASTIRKSPLTMHMLSNIVAHSGSSYDDLLFQALSQQSKLQTVAQQ
;
A
#
# COMPACT_ATOMS: atom_id res chain seq x y z
N MET A 1 -2.80 -7.24 0.88
CA MET A 1 -3.83 -7.94 0.09
C MET A 1 -3.26 -9.11 -0.74
N ALA A 2 -2.16 -9.75 -0.32
CA ALA A 2 -1.40 -10.68 -1.16
C ALA A 2 -2.20 -11.85 -1.78
N LEU A 3 -3.10 -12.49 -1.04
CA LEU A 3 -3.96 -13.56 -1.59
C LEU A 3 -4.96 -13.03 -2.63
N VAL A 4 -5.56 -11.87 -2.35
CA VAL A 4 -6.51 -11.22 -3.27
C VAL A 4 -5.81 -10.82 -4.56
N THR A 5 -4.60 -10.27 -4.45
CA THR A 5 -3.74 -9.95 -5.61
C THR A 5 -3.33 -11.20 -6.37
N TRP A 6 -3.02 -12.30 -5.67
CA TRP A 6 -2.74 -13.57 -6.31
C TRP A 6 -3.94 -14.06 -7.13
N ILE A 7 -5.16 -14.01 -6.58
CA ILE A 7 -6.39 -14.37 -7.30
C ILE A 7 -6.60 -13.43 -8.50
N ALA A 8 -6.42 -12.13 -8.30
CA ALA A 8 -6.56 -11.13 -9.37
C ALA A 8 -5.62 -11.42 -10.56
N VAL A 9 -4.36 -11.76 -10.29
CA VAL A 9 -3.36 -12.04 -11.31
C VAL A 9 -3.58 -13.42 -11.96
N ASN A 10 -3.77 -14.46 -11.15
CA ASN A 10 -3.74 -15.85 -11.62
C ASN A 10 -5.11 -16.37 -12.08
N VAL A 11 -6.21 -15.87 -11.50
CA VAL A 11 -7.57 -16.32 -11.80
C VAL A 11 -8.28 -15.32 -12.71
N GLU A 12 -8.32 -14.03 -12.32
CA GLU A 12 -8.99 -12.97 -13.09
C GLU A 12 -8.13 -12.40 -14.24
N ARG A 13 -6.88 -12.90 -14.38
CA ARG A 13 -5.92 -12.56 -15.44
C ARG A 13 -5.67 -11.06 -15.59
N ILE A 14 -5.54 -10.36 -14.46
CA ILE A 14 -5.20 -8.94 -14.43
C ILE A 14 -3.68 -8.80 -14.56
N ILE A 15 -3.22 -8.56 -15.78
CA ILE A 15 -1.79 -8.46 -16.12
C ILE A 15 -1.23 -7.12 -15.63
N HIS A 16 0.04 -7.12 -15.18
CA HIS A 16 0.77 -5.94 -14.69
C HIS A 16 0.14 -5.24 -13.47
N LEU A 17 -0.69 -5.96 -12.71
CA LEU A 17 -1.18 -5.48 -11.43
C LEU A 17 -0.02 -5.38 -10.44
N ASN A 18 0.32 -4.16 -10.04
CA ASN A 18 1.24 -3.91 -8.95
C ASN A 18 0.43 -3.64 -7.69
N GLU A 19 0.86 -4.26 -6.60
CA GLU A 19 0.37 -3.98 -5.24
C GLU A 19 1.56 -3.44 -4.44
N TYR A 20 1.36 -2.28 -3.82
CA TYR A 20 2.26 -1.80 -2.80
C TYR A 20 1.46 -1.32 -1.59
N SER A 21 1.58 -2.03 -0.46
CA SER A 21 0.74 -1.80 0.72
C SER A 21 -0.75 -1.91 0.37
N ASP A 22 -1.54 -0.85 0.54
CA ASP A 22 -2.96 -0.80 0.18
C ASP A 22 -3.21 -0.27 -1.25
N ASP A 23 -2.17 0.19 -1.96
CA ASP A 23 -2.29 0.80 -3.29
C ASP A 23 -2.14 -0.24 -4.40
N HIS A 24 -3.13 -0.30 -5.29
CA HIS A 24 -3.11 -1.14 -6.49
C HIS A 24 -3.03 -0.27 -7.73
N PHE A 25 -2.08 -0.52 -8.60
CA PHE A 25 -1.88 0.26 -9.83
C PHE A 25 -1.35 -0.62 -10.97
N ALA A 26 -1.76 -0.31 -12.20
CA ALA A 26 -1.33 -1.04 -13.39
C ALA A 26 -1.34 -0.12 -14.61
N PRO A 27 -0.36 -0.22 -15.51
CA PRO A 27 -0.45 0.41 -16.82
C PRO A 27 -1.53 -0.30 -17.65
N VAL A 28 -2.33 0.48 -18.39
CA VAL A 28 -3.39 -0.02 -19.26
C VAL A 28 -3.58 0.91 -20.45
N LEU A 29 -3.89 0.34 -21.61
CA LEU A 29 -4.20 1.12 -22.80
C LEU A 29 -5.47 1.96 -22.57
N ALA A 30 -5.43 3.25 -22.89
CA ALA A 30 -6.53 4.18 -22.67
C ALA A 30 -7.86 3.75 -23.32
N LYS A 31 -7.82 2.94 -24.39
CA LYS A 31 -9.00 2.38 -25.06
C LYS A 31 -9.68 1.24 -24.29
N LEU A 32 -8.99 0.63 -23.32
CA LEU A 32 -9.51 -0.48 -22.52
C LEU A 32 -10.27 0.06 -21.32
N ILE A 33 -11.49 0.51 -21.57
CA ILE A 33 -12.44 0.99 -20.56
C ILE A 33 -13.64 0.05 -20.47
N ALA A 34 -14.18 -0.10 -19.26
CA ALA A 34 -15.40 -0.83 -18.99
C ALA A 34 -16.30 -0.01 -18.05
N PHE A 35 -17.60 -0.15 -18.19
CA PHE A 35 -18.56 0.48 -17.28
C PHE A 35 -18.64 -0.32 -15.98
N TYR A 36 -18.40 0.34 -14.84
CA TYR A 36 -18.50 -0.27 -13.52
C TYR A 36 -19.80 0.19 -12.86
N SER A 37 -20.79 -0.71 -12.83
CA SER A 37 -22.15 -0.41 -12.39
C SER A 37 -22.25 0.15 -10.97
N PRO A 38 -21.52 -0.36 -9.95
CA PRO A 38 -21.65 0.15 -8.58
C PRO A 38 -21.31 1.64 -8.42
N TYR A 39 -20.47 2.19 -9.29
CA TYR A 39 -20.12 3.62 -9.29
C TYR A 39 -20.70 4.40 -10.48
N ALA A 40 -21.48 3.73 -11.34
CA ALA A 40 -22.01 4.30 -12.57
C ALA A 40 -20.95 5.04 -13.43
N LYS A 41 -19.72 4.49 -13.51
CA LYS A 41 -18.56 5.17 -14.09
C LYS A 41 -17.78 4.26 -15.05
N HIS A 42 -17.26 4.85 -16.13
CA HIS A 42 -16.27 4.19 -16.97
C HIS A 42 -14.90 4.26 -16.31
N LEU A 43 -14.34 3.09 -16.02
CA LEU A 43 -12.99 2.93 -15.47
C LEU A 43 -12.19 1.99 -16.37
N PRO A 44 -10.87 1.97 -16.27
CA PRO A 44 -10.06 1.00 -16.98
C PRO A 44 -10.51 -0.44 -16.73
N THR A 45 -10.58 -1.25 -17.78
CA THR A 45 -11.09 -2.64 -17.70
C THR A 45 -10.42 -3.48 -16.60
N PRO A 46 -9.08 -3.46 -16.41
CA PRO A 46 -8.42 -4.15 -15.31
C PRO A 46 -8.90 -3.67 -13.93
N GLN A 47 -9.15 -2.37 -13.77
CA GLN A 47 -9.65 -1.79 -12.52
C GLN A 47 -11.09 -2.26 -12.26
N CYS A 48 -11.96 -2.25 -13.27
CA CYS A 48 -13.32 -2.79 -13.12
C CYS A 48 -13.33 -4.26 -12.71
N ARG A 49 -12.43 -5.07 -13.27
CA ARG A 49 -12.29 -6.49 -12.91
C ARG A 49 -11.84 -6.66 -11.46
N LEU A 50 -10.87 -5.88 -11.02
CA LEU A 50 -10.40 -5.91 -9.64
C LEU A 50 -11.50 -5.51 -8.66
N LEU A 51 -12.24 -4.44 -8.96
CA LEU A 51 -13.39 -4.00 -8.15
C LEU A 51 -14.49 -5.07 -8.12
N SER A 52 -14.79 -5.69 -9.26
CA SER A 52 -15.76 -6.79 -9.33
C SER A 52 -15.32 -8.01 -8.50
N LEU A 53 -14.02 -8.29 -8.43
CA LEU A 53 -13.48 -9.33 -7.56
C LEU A 53 -13.67 -8.95 -6.09
N TRP A 54 -13.43 -7.69 -5.71
CA TRP A 54 -13.64 -7.21 -4.35
C TRP A 54 -15.12 -7.29 -3.95
N ASP A 55 -16.04 -6.93 -4.85
CA ASP A 55 -17.49 -7.12 -4.65
C ASP A 55 -17.82 -8.59 -4.34
N LYS A 56 -17.33 -9.53 -5.15
CA LYS A 56 -17.55 -10.98 -4.94
C LYS A 56 -17.01 -11.47 -3.60
N LEU A 57 -15.88 -10.93 -3.15
CA LEU A 57 -15.22 -11.30 -1.90
C LEU A 57 -15.77 -10.53 -0.68
N GLY A 58 -16.68 -9.57 -0.88
CA GLY A 58 -17.20 -8.72 0.19
C GLY A 58 -16.17 -7.73 0.75
N ILE A 59 -15.13 -7.38 -0.03
CA ILE A 59 -14.08 -6.45 0.40
C ILE A 59 -14.58 -5.02 0.20
N PRO A 60 -14.63 -4.18 1.25
CA PRO A 60 -15.16 -2.83 1.14
C PRO A 60 -14.21 -1.93 0.34
N HIS A 61 -14.76 -1.18 -0.62
CA HIS A 61 -14.02 -0.18 -1.39
C HIS A 61 -14.83 1.10 -1.58
N LYS A 62 -14.14 2.22 -1.84
CA LYS A 62 -14.75 3.56 -1.97
C LYS A 62 -14.38 4.19 -3.30
N GLU A 63 -15.36 4.79 -3.98
CA GLU A 63 -15.20 5.41 -5.29
C GLU A 63 -14.14 6.51 -5.28
N LYS A 64 -14.14 7.34 -4.22
CA LYS A 64 -13.16 8.41 -4.04
C LYS A 64 -11.69 7.96 -4.01
N LYS A 65 -11.44 6.65 -3.79
CA LYS A 65 -10.11 6.06 -3.82
C LYS A 65 -9.78 5.40 -5.17
N GLN A 66 -10.75 5.28 -6.08
CA GLN A 66 -10.59 4.65 -7.39
C GLN A 66 -10.23 5.72 -8.42
N LEU A 67 -8.96 6.09 -8.45
CA LEU A 67 -8.43 7.08 -9.37
C LEU A 67 -7.91 6.40 -10.64
N SER A 68 -8.08 7.07 -11.78
CA SER A 68 -7.58 6.64 -13.09
C SER A 68 -7.31 7.86 -13.96
N GLY A 69 -6.21 7.87 -14.71
CA GLY A 69 -5.88 8.98 -15.63
C GLY A 69 -4.39 9.05 -15.96
N SER A 70 -4.00 10.06 -16.73
CA SER A 70 -2.61 10.29 -17.12
C SER A 70 -1.75 10.93 -16.02
N ILE A 71 -2.37 11.46 -14.96
CA ILE A 71 -1.68 12.08 -13.83
C ILE A 71 -2.24 11.46 -12.56
N LEU A 72 -1.42 10.71 -11.83
CA LEU A 72 -1.82 10.01 -10.61
C LEU A 72 -0.73 10.06 -9.56
N THR A 73 -1.10 10.30 -8.31
CA THR A 73 -0.18 10.13 -7.19
C THR A 73 -0.16 8.67 -6.78
N ILE A 74 0.97 7.98 -6.98
CA ILE A 74 1.20 6.60 -6.58
C ILE A 74 2.24 6.62 -5.46
N ILE A 75 1.94 6.04 -4.30
CA ILE A 75 2.85 5.96 -3.14
C ILE A 75 3.50 7.30 -2.72
N GLY A 76 2.81 8.41 -2.97
CA GLY A 76 3.29 9.77 -2.69
C GLY A 76 4.14 10.40 -3.79
N ILE A 77 4.26 9.78 -4.97
CA ILE A 77 4.90 10.33 -6.16
C ILE A 77 3.83 10.69 -7.18
N SER A 78 3.83 11.92 -7.66
CA SER A 78 3.03 12.33 -8.82
C SER A 78 3.63 11.73 -10.08
N VAL A 79 2.87 10.85 -10.73
CA VAL A 79 3.22 10.18 -11.98
C VAL A 79 2.46 10.86 -13.11
N ASN A 80 3.18 11.54 -14.00
CA ASN A 80 2.61 12.16 -15.20
C ASN A 80 3.04 11.39 -16.45
N THR A 81 2.10 10.67 -17.06
CA THR A 81 2.36 9.83 -18.23
C THR A 81 2.38 10.62 -19.54
N ASN A 82 1.86 11.86 -19.57
CA ASN A 82 1.85 12.67 -20.79
C ASN A 82 3.25 13.16 -21.15
N ASN A 83 4.10 13.40 -20.13
CA ASN A 83 5.48 13.85 -20.29
C ASN A 83 6.50 12.87 -19.68
N LEU A 84 6.06 11.66 -19.28
CA LEU A 84 6.88 10.61 -18.69
C LEU A 84 7.69 11.07 -17.47
N ARG A 85 7.07 11.87 -16.60
CA ARG A 85 7.74 12.52 -15.46
C ARG A 85 7.22 12.02 -14.13
N PHE A 86 8.14 11.79 -13.19
CA PHE A 86 7.86 11.56 -11.79
C PHE A 86 8.22 12.82 -10.99
N THR A 87 7.31 13.35 -10.17
CA THR A 87 7.56 14.52 -9.31
C THR A 87 6.97 14.32 -7.92
N LEU A 88 7.40 15.14 -6.96
CA LEU A 88 6.69 15.26 -5.69
C LEU A 88 5.37 16.02 -5.89
N PRO A 89 4.31 15.69 -5.16
CA PRO A 89 3.08 16.48 -5.15
C PRO A 89 3.39 17.93 -4.73
N ASP A 90 2.71 18.90 -5.33
CA ASP A 90 2.84 20.36 -5.08
C ASP A 90 4.18 21.03 -5.43
N HIS A 91 5.18 20.29 -5.89
CA HIS A 91 6.39 20.91 -6.46
C HIS A 91 6.13 21.28 -7.92
N THR A 92 6.12 22.59 -8.20
CA THR A 92 6.07 23.13 -9.56
C THR A 92 7.30 22.67 -10.33
N SER A 93 7.09 22.39 -11.61
CA SER A 93 8.03 21.82 -12.58
C SER A 93 9.23 22.72 -12.94
N GLU A 94 9.68 23.60 -12.03
CA GLU A 94 10.80 24.53 -12.25
C GLU A 94 12.16 23.95 -11.89
N HIS A 95 12.20 22.81 -11.20
CA HIS A 95 13.45 22.09 -10.97
C HIS A 95 13.56 20.96 -11.99
N ASP A 96 14.59 21.04 -12.82
CA ASP A 96 14.96 20.04 -13.81
C ASP A 96 15.49 18.80 -13.07
N PHE A 97 14.57 18.00 -12.53
CA PHE A 97 14.92 16.75 -11.87
C PHE A 97 15.43 15.79 -12.93
N PRO A 98 16.64 15.24 -12.77
CA PRO A 98 17.15 14.27 -13.72
C PRO A 98 16.19 13.09 -13.77
N ILE A 99 15.92 12.61 -15.00
CA ILE A 99 15.10 11.42 -15.25
C ILE A 99 15.69 10.21 -14.49
N HIS A 100 17.01 10.19 -14.37
CA HIS A 100 17.74 9.22 -13.56
C HIS A 100 17.60 9.55 -12.07
N PRO A 101 17.00 8.66 -11.25
CA PRO A 101 16.93 8.85 -9.81
C PRO A 101 18.33 9.04 -9.21
N ASN A 102 18.45 9.93 -8.24
CA ASN A 102 19.70 10.18 -7.53
C ASN A 102 19.45 10.35 -6.02
N PRO A 103 20.50 10.34 -5.18
CA PRO A 103 20.34 10.45 -3.74
C PRO A 103 19.49 11.64 -3.30
N THR A 104 19.66 12.80 -3.94
CA THR A 104 18.91 14.02 -3.64
C THR A 104 17.41 13.85 -3.89
N THR A 105 17.04 13.17 -4.97
CA THR A 105 15.62 12.92 -5.31
C THR A 105 14.94 12.06 -4.25
N PHE A 106 15.60 11.00 -3.79
CA PHE A 106 15.08 10.15 -2.73
C PHE A 106 15.07 10.85 -1.36
N SER A 107 16.08 11.66 -1.05
CA SER A 107 16.08 12.47 0.17
C SER A 107 14.95 13.50 0.19
N ASN A 108 14.72 14.21 -0.91
CA ASN A 108 13.62 15.16 -1.04
C ASN A 108 12.26 14.46 -0.88
N TYR A 109 12.09 13.29 -1.50
CA TYR A 109 10.92 12.45 -1.29
C TYR A 109 10.72 12.08 0.18
N VAL A 110 11.77 11.60 0.85
CA VAL A 110 11.68 11.21 2.27
C VAL A 110 11.27 12.41 3.12
N MET A 111 11.94 13.55 2.94
CA MET A 111 11.68 14.75 3.71
C MET A 111 10.25 15.23 3.52
N TYR A 112 9.79 15.36 2.27
CA TYR A 112 8.44 15.80 1.93
C TYR A 112 7.38 14.84 2.48
N MET A 113 7.50 13.53 2.22
CA MET A 113 6.48 12.57 2.65
C MET A 113 6.39 12.41 4.17
N CYS A 114 7.50 12.62 4.88
CA CYS A 114 7.49 12.56 6.34
C CYS A 114 6.65 13.68 6.98
N ASP A 115 6.26 14.73 6.24
CA ASP A 115 5.30 15.75 6.72
C ASP A 115 3.86 15.24 6.71
N PHE A 116 3.56 14.23 5.87
CA PHE A 116 2.19 13.71 5.69
C PHE A 116 1.97 12.35 6.35
N ILE A 117 2.99 11.50 6.41
CA ILE A 117 2.90 10.14 6.98
C ILE A 117 4.12 9.82 7.86
N LYS A 118 4.02 8.74 8.65
CA LYS A 118 5.09 8.34 9.57
C LYS A 118 6.37 7.98 8.81
N PRO A 119 7.57 8.30 9.35
CA PRO A 119 8.84 7.96 8.73
C PRO A 119 8.99 6.48 8.36
N ASP A 120 8.46 5.55 9.17
CA ASP A 120 8.51 4.12 8.84
C ASP A 120 7.66 3.76 7.62
N SER A 121 6.50 4.41 7.45
CA SER A 121 5.68 4.26 6.24
C SER A 121 6.38 4.83 5.02
N VAL A 122 7.08 5.96 5.15
CA VAL A 122 7.89 6.55 4.07
C VAL A 122 9.03 5.61 3.66
N VAL A 123 9.73 5.01 4.62
CA VAL A 123 10.81 4.03 4.35
C VAL A 123 10.27 2.80 3.63
N SER A 124 9.07 2.35 4.02
CA SER A 124 8.35 1.31 3.30
C SER A 124 8.13 1.75 1.85
N ASN A 125 7.40 2.84 1.62
CA ASN A 125 7.10 3.34 0.27
C ASN A 125 8.35 3.48 -0.60
N LEU A 126 9.43 4.01 -0.03
CA LEU A 126 10.72 4.14 -0.72
C LEU A 126 11.28 2.79 -1.18
N SER A 127 11.09 1.72 -0.41
CA SER A 127 11.45 0.36 -0.82
C SER A 127 10.57 -0.14 -1.98
N GLY A 128 9.29 0.24 -2.00
CA GLY A 128 8.38 -0.01 -3.12
C GLY A 128 8.78 0.70 -4.41
N ILE A 129 9.14 1.98 -4.29
CA ILE A 129 9.66 2.81 -5.39
C ILE A 129 10.91 2.15 -5.99
N VAL A 130 11.87 1.77 -5.14
CA VAL A 130 13.12 1.12 -5.57
C VAL A 130 12.84 -0.17 -6.34
N LYS A 131 11.97 -1.04 -5.81
CA LYS A 131 11.59 -2.29 -6.48
C LYS A 131 10.89 -2.06 -7.83
N PHE A 132 10.08 -1.01 -7.93
CA PHE A 132 9.41 -0.66 -9.19
C PHE A 132 10.40 -0.13 -10.24
N LEU A 133 11.42 0.59 -9.80
CA LEU A 133 12.42 1.23 -10.66
C LEU A 133 13.59 0.31 -11.04
N GLU A 134 13.86 -0.74 -10.25
CA GLU A 134 14.95 -1.71 -10.46
C GLU A 134 15.09 -2.21 -11.91
N PRO A 135 14.01 -2.58 -12.64
CA PRO A 135 14.15 -3.05 -14.02
C PRO A 135 14.68 -2.00 -15.01
N PHE A 136 14.58 -0.71 -14.66
CA PHE A 136 14.95 0.42 -15.52
C PHE A 136 16.26 1.08 -15.07
N PHE A 137 16.55 1.04 -13.78
CA PHE A 137 17.71 1.67 -13.14
C PHE A 137 18.41 0.64 -12.24
N PRO A 138 19.40 -0.11 -12.77
CA PRO A 138 20.06 -1.17 -12.00
C PRO A 138 20.78 -0.66 -10.74
N ASP A 139 21.22 0.60 -10.74
CA ASP A 139 21.95 1.26 -9.65
C ASP A 139 21.02 1.89 -8.58
N ILE A 140 19.71 1.65 -8.68
CA ILE A 140 18.72 2.29 -7.82
C ILE A 140 18.87 1.88 -6.36
N TYR A 141 19.42 0.70 -6.09
CA TYR A 141 19.69 0.22 -4.74
C TYR A 141 20.84 0.99 -4.10
N GLU A 142 21.90 1.29 -4.86
CA GLU A 142 23.03 2.11 -4.45
C GLU A 142 22.58 3.53 -4.14
N VAL A 143 21.74 4.10 -5.00
CA VAL A 143 21.09 5.40 -4.77
C VAL A 143 20.29 5.39 -3.47
N ARG A 144 19.49 4.33 -3.24
CA ARG A 144 18.71 4.16 -2.01
C ARG A 144 19.56 4.02 -0.76
N SER A 145 20.68 3.31 -0.83
CA SER A 145 21.58 3.08 0.30
C SER A 145 22.58 4.20 0.53
N SER A 146 22.58 5.23 -0.33
CA SER A 146 23.50 6.36 -0.20
C SER A 146 23.43 7.03 1.17
N GLN A 147 24.56 7.62 1.59
CA GLN A 147 24.69 8.27 2.88
C GLN A 147 23.64 9.37 3.07
N LEU A 148 23.42 10.19 2.03
CA LEU A 148 22.46 11.29 2.06
C LEU A 148 21.02 10.80 2.35
N VAL A 149 20.57 9.74 1.67
CA VAL A 149 19.23 9.19 1.88
C VAL A 149 19.11 8.59 3.28
N THR A 150 20.13 7.85 3.72
CA THR A 150 20.16 7.24 5.05
C THR A 150 20.12 8.29 6.16
N ASP A 151 20.93 9.34 6.06
CA ASP A 151 20.96 10.44 7.02
C ASP A 151 19.64 11.21 7.03
N THR A 152 19.02 11.42 5.87
CA THR A 152 17.71 12.07 5.76
C THR A 152 16.62 11.25 6.47
N VAL A 153 16.61 9.93 6.28
CA VAL A 153 15.70 9.02 6.99
C VAL A 153 15.94 9.06 8.50
N ILE A 154 17.19 9.00 8.95
CA ILE A 154 17.55 9.09 10.37
C ILE A 154 17.07 10.43 10.96
N GLY A 155 17.33 11.53 10.26
CA GLY A 155 16.87 12.86 10.67
C GLY A 155 15.35 12.95 10.77
N CYS A 156 14.63 12.46 9.77
CA CYS A 156 13.16 12.45 9.78
C CYS A 156 12.60 11.56 10.90
N LYS A 157 13.22 10.41 11.18
CA LYS A 157 12.87 9.60 12.35
C LYS A 157 13.11 10.37 13.65
N ARG A 158 14.25 11.04 13.82
CA ARG A 158 14.50 11.82 15.05
C ARG A 158 13.51 12.97 15.24
N LEU A 159 13.14 13.65 14.17
CA LEU A 159 12.30 14.85 14.23
C LEU A 159 10.79 14.55 14.28
N ARG A 160 10.34 13.48 13.61
CA ARG A 160 8.91 13.23 13.32
C ARG A 160 8.41 11.86 13.78
N HIS A 161 9.22 11.09 14.49
CA HIS A 161 8.77 9.81 15.02
C HIS A 161 7.82 10.03 16.19
N ALA A 162 6.57 9.63 16.01
CA ALA A 162 5.63 9.44 17.10
C ALA A 162 5.74 7.99 17.61
N SER A 163 5.79 7.80 18.93
CA SER A 163 5.81 6.47 19.55
C SER A 163 4.72 5.58 18.98
N THR A 164 5.08 4.36 18.59
CA THR A 164 4.13 3.36 18.12
C THR A 164 3.17 3.00 19.26
N ILE A 165 1.94 3.49 19.20
CA ILE A 165 0.87 3.07 20.11
C ILE A 165 0.51 1.64 19.74
N ARG A 166 1.00 0.67 20.53
CA ARG A 166 0.59 -0.73 20.38
C ARG A 166 -0.76 -0.91 21.07
N LYS A 167 -1.66 -1.65 20.43
CA LYS A 167 -2.89 -2.12 21.09
C LYS A 167 -2.48 -3.10 22.20
N SER A 168 -3.03 -2.93 23.40
CA SER A 168 -2.80 -3.87 24.49
C SER A 168 -3.27 -5.28 24.09
N PRO A 169 -2.55 -6.34 24.48
CA PRO A 169 -3.01 -7.70 24.25
C PRO A 169 -4.35 -7.92 24.97
N LEU A 170 -5.23 -8.72 24.37
CA LEU A 170 -6.44 -9.19 25.04
C LEU A 170 -6.02 -10.05 26.23
N THR A 171 -6.53 -9.73 27.42
CA THR A 171 -6.22 -10.52 28.62
C THR A 171 -7.02 -11.83 28.62
N MET A 172 -6.49 -12.85 29.29
CA MET A 172 -7.19 -14.14 29.44
C MET A 172 -8.57 -13.99 30.10
N HIS A 173 -8.72 -13.01 31.00
CA HIS A 173 -10.00 -12.70 31.60
C HIS A 173 -11.01 -12.14 30.58
N MET A 174 -10.58 -11.20 29.72
CA MET A 174 -11.44 -10.67 28.65
C MET A 174 -11.87 -11.77 27.68
N LEU A 175 -10.95 -12.65 27.29
CA LEU A 175 -11.29 -13.79 26.44
C LEU A 175 -12.28 -14.75 27.13
N SER A 176 -12.10 -15.02 28.42
CA SER A 176 -12.99 -15.93 29.16
C SER A 176 -14.40 -15.35 29.32
N ASN A 177 -14.51 -14.04 29.55
CA ASN A 177 -15.80 -13.37 29.61
C ASN A 177 -16.49 -13.36 28.25
N ILE A 178 -15.77 -13.15 27.15
CA ILE A 178 -16.36 -13.20 25.80
C ILE A 178 -16.88 -14.60 25.51
N VAL A 179 -16.09 -15.65 25.73
CA VAL A 179 -16.53 -17.05 25.52
C VAL A 179 -17.76 -17.40 26.36
N ALA A 180 -17.84 -16.90 27.60
CA ALA A 180 -18.97 -17.17 28.49
C ALA A 180 -20.27 -16.45 28.12
N HIS A 181 -20.20 -15.34 27.36
CA HIS A 181 -21.35 -14.51 27.02
C HIS A 181 -21.66 -14.44 25.51
N SER A 182 -20.85 -15.09 24.67
CA SER A 182 -21.06 -15.19 23.23
C SER A 182 -22.26 -16.07 22.89
N GLY A 183 -23.06 -15.63 21.92
CA GLY A 183 -24.23 -16.36 21.42
C GLY A 183 -23.86 -17.42 20.38
N SER A 184 -24.86 -17.85 19.61
CA SER A 184 -24.72 -18.82 18.51
C SER A 184 -24.59 -18.16 17.13
N SER A 185 -24.29 -16.86 17.08
CA SER A 185 -24.00 -16.16 15.83
C SER A 185 -22.73 -16.74 15.18
N TYR A 186 -22.65 -16.68 13.85
CA TYR A 186 -21.45 -17.08 13.12
C TYR A 186 -20.20 -16.33 13.62
N ASP A 187 -20.31 -15.03 13.88
CA ASP A 187 -19.20 -14.21 14.36
C ASP A 187 -18.75 -14.63 15.78
N ASP A 188 -19.69 -15.01 16.63
CA ASP A 188 -19.42 -15.52 17.99
C ASP A 188 -18.68 -16.87 17.93
N LEU A 189 -19.15 -17.78 17.09
CA LEU A 189 -18.54 -19.10 16.88
C LEU A 189 -17.14 -18.97 16.26
N LEU A 190 -16.96 -18.07 15.29
CA LEU A 190 -15.67 -17.78 14.66
C LEU A 190 -14.69 -17.19 15.69
N PHE A 191 -15.14 -16.24 16.50
CA PHE A 191 -14.32 -15.64 17.55
C PHE A 191 -13.92 -16.67 18.63
N GLN A 192 -14.86 -17.52 19.05
CA GLN A 192 -14.56 -18.62 19.97
C GLN A 192 -13.51 -19.58 19.39
N ALA A 193 -13.65 -20.01 18.13
CA ALA A 193 -12.70 -20.89 17.48
C ALA A 193 -11.29 -20.28 17.39
N LEU A 194 -11.18 -19.02 16.98
CA LEU A 194 -9.90 -18.30 16.91
C LEU A 194 -9.28 -18.09 18.29
N SER A 195 -10.09 -17.84 19.32
CA SER A 195 -9.60 -17.65 20.69
C SER A 195 -9.08 -18.95 21.33
N GLN A 196 -9.61 -20.12 20.95
CA GLN A 196 -9.19 -21.42 21.48
C GLN A 196 -7.88 -21.92 20.86
N GLN A 197 -7.57 -21.59 19.60
CA GLN A 197 -6.28 -21.92 18.98
C GLN A 197 -5.09 -21.28 19.70
N SER A 198 -5.28 -20.11 20.33
CA SER A 198 -4.22 -19.44 21.08
C SER A 198 -3.78 -20.22 22.33
N LYS A 199 -4.68 -21.00 22.96
CA LYS A 199 -4.36 -21.85 24.11
C LYS A 199 -3.46 -23.03 23.75
N LEU A 200 -3.51 -23.53 22.52
CA LEU A 200 -2.71 -24.69 22.09
C LEU A 200 -1.24 -24.34 21.85
N GLN A 201 -0.91 -23.08 21.57
CA GLN A 201 0.48 -22.67 21.36
C GLN A 201 1.23 -22.37 22.66
N THR A 202 0.55 -22.03 23.76
CA THR A 202 1.21 -21.75 25.05
C THR A 202 1.66 -23.02 25.77
N VAL A 203 1.04 -24.17 25.48
CA VAL A 203 1.41 -25.46 26.09
C VAL A 203 2.63 -26.11 25.40
N ALA A 204 3.03 -25.62 24.22
CA ALA A 204 4.19 -26.14 23.49
C ALA A 204 5.52 -25.44 23.84
N GLN A 205 5.54 -24.53 24.82
CA GLN A 205 6.75 -23.80 25.27
C GLN A 205 7.01 -23.96 26.78
N GLN A 206 6.53 -25.03 27.41
CA GLN A 206 6.97 -25.45 28.75
C GLN A 206 7.64 -26.82 28.69
#